data_AF-A0AAV1SH53-F1
#
_entry.id   AF-A0AAV1SH53-F1
#
_cell.length_a   1.000
_cell.length_b   1.000
_cell.length_c   1.000
_cell.angle_alpha   90.00
_cell.angle_beta   90.00
_cell.angle_gamma   90.00
#
_symmetry.space_group_name_H-M   'P 1'
#
loop_
_entity.id
_entity.type
_entity.pdbx_description
1 polymer ?
#
loop_
_entity_poly.entity_id
_entity_poly.type
_entity_poly.pdbx_seq_one_letter_code
_entity_poly.pdbx_strand_id
1 'polypeptide(L)'
;MDSQKPQLTLIVFLLLAPLTCLSSSLPSEYSIVSANDLPEGLSEEGIIGIYQLWKKKHQKVYKHAEEEEKRLGNFKRNLKYIIDHEKNGKKKSGLEHQVGLNKFADLSNEEFREMYLSKVKKPINKKRIGNKMRQRNLQTCDSPSSLDWRTKGVVTPVKDQGQCGSCWSFSTTGAIEAINAIVTGDLISLSEQELVDCDTTINHGCEGGNMDYAFQWVIGNGGIDTEADYPYTGVDGTCNKAKEENKVVSINGYTDVDPSDNALLCATVQQPVSVGMDGSSLDFQLYTGGIYDGNCSGDPNAIDHAVLIVGYGSENGEDYWIVKNSWGTFWGMKGYFYIRRNTNKPYGVCAINADASYPTKVPSPPSPPSPPSPPPPPPTPVPPPPCPQPSDCGDFSFCPSDETCCCILKLFSSCVVYGCCPYENAVCCAESTNCCPGDYPICDVDAGLCLRSEGDRLGVPARKRHSANYKFPWTKLEETKKTTQPALQWKRTLGCNALKYME
;
A
#
# COMPACT_ATOMS: atom_id res chain seq x y z
N MET A 1 -64.77 -58.80 -41.02
CA MET A 1 -63.73 -58.15 -40.20
C MET A 1 -62.54 -57.93 -41.12
N ASP A 2 -61.95 -56.74 -41.03
CA ASP A 2 -60.89 -56.15 -41.87
C ASP A 2 -61.25 -55.65 -43.29
N SER A 3 -61.78 -54.43 -43.25
CA SER A 3 -61.22 -53.19 -43.82
C SER A 3 -60.74 -53.17 -45.29
N GLN A 4 -61.46 -52.31 -46.04
CA GLN A 4 -61.35 -52.02 -47.46
C GLN A 4 -60.04 -51.30 -47.86
N LYS A 5 -59.57 -51.72 -49.03
CA LYS A 5 -58.85 -50.92 -50.04
C LYS A 5 -59.83 -50.60 -51.19
N PRO A 6 -59.49 -49.77 -52.19
CA PRO A 6 -58.86 -48.45 -52.14
C PRO A 6 -59.42 -47.49 -53.25
N GLN A 7 -58.73 -46.36 -53.43
CA GLN A 7 -58.50 -45.63 -54.69
C GLN A 7 -59.54 -44.63 -55.23
N LEU A 8 -59.15 -43.36 -55.19
CA LEU A 8 -59.13 -42.50 -56.38
C LEU A 8 -58.00 -41.45 -56.26
N THR A 9 -57.07 -41.44 -57.25
CA THR A 9 -56.36 -40.31 -57.91
C THR A 9 -55.84 -39.12 -57.07
N LEU A 10 -54.69 -38.47 -57.32
CA LEU A 10 -53.61 -38.46 -58.33
C LEU A 10 -52.57 -37.41 -57.82
N ILE A 11 -51.35 -37.43 -58.37
CA ILE A 11 -50.38 -36.29 -58.51
C ILE A 11 -49.23 -36.18 -57.46
N VAL A 12 -48.04 -36.62 -57.94
CA VAL A 12 -46.73 -35.91 -57.98
C VAL A 12 -45.57 -36.34 -57.06
N PHE A 13 -44.53 -36.83 -57.76
CA PHE A 13 -43.08 -36.81 -57.52
C PHE A 13 -42.50 -37.57 -56.33
N LEU A 14 -41.53 -38.45 -56.60
CA LEU A 14 -40.28 -38.56 -55.84
C LEU A 14 -39.21 -39.28 -56.67
N LEU A 15 -38.07 -38.61 -56.82
CA LEU A 15 -36.84 -39.04 -57.49
C LEU A 15 -35.98 -39.91 -56.57
N LEU A 16 -35.12 -40.71 -57.24
CA LEU A 16 -34.12 -41.65 -56.72
C LEU A 16 -32.95 -40.99 -55.96
N ALA A 17 -32.26 -41.85 -55.17
CA ALA A 17 -31.06 -41.69 -54.32
C ALA A 17 -29.79 -41.13 -55.03
N PRO A 18 -28.54 -41.07 -54.46
CA PRO A 18 -27.99 -41.51 -53.16
C PRO A 18 -26.90 -40.59 -52.51
N LEU A 19 -26.30 -41.08 -51.40
CA LEU A 19 -25.02 -40.75 -50.74
C LEU A 19 -24.21 -39.52 -51.22
N THR A 20 -23.97 -38.58 -50.30
CA THR A 20 -22.79 -37.69 -50.30
C THR A 20 -22.11 -37.70 -48.94
N CYS A 21 -20.82 -38.04 -48.92
CA CYS A 21 -19.90 -37.70 -47.85
C CYS A 21 -19.74 -36.18 -47.83
N LEU A 22 -20.17 -35.51 -46.75
CA LEU A 22 -19.69 -34.19 -46.40
C LEU A 22 -18.74 -34.34 -45.21
N SER A 23 -17.46 -34.04 -45.48
CA SER A 23 -16.50 -33.60 -44.48
C SER A 23 -17.05 -32.36 -43.79
N SER A 24 -17.60 -32.51 -42.59
CA SER A 24 -17.82 -31.38 -41.68
C SER A 24 -16.48 -30.99 -41.08
N SER A 25 -15.82 -30.02 -41.72
CA SER A 25 -14.86 -29.15 -41.05
C SER A 25 -15.61 -28.42 -39.91
N LEU A 26 -15.44 -28.93 -38.69
CA LEU A 26 -15.71 -28.16 -37.48
C LEU A 26 -14.66 -27.03 -37.42
N PRO A 27 -15.04 -25.75 -37.32
CA PRO A 27 -14.07 -24.72 -37.00
C PRO A 27 -13.67 -24.94 -35.54
N SER A 28 -12.44 -25.39 -35.33
CA SER A 28 -11.83 -25.32 -34.01
C SER A 28 -11.54 -23.85 -33.75
N GLU A 29 -12.41 -23.16 -33.02
CA GLU A 29 -12.09 -21.90 -32.38
C GLU A 29 -11.14 -22.15 -31.20
N TYR A 30 -9.93 -22.61 -31.53
CA TYR A 30 -8.76 -22.27 -30.73
C TYR A 30 -8.39 -20.86 -31.18
N SER A 31 -8.61 -19.89 -30.28
CA SER A 31 -8.16 -18.52 -30.45
C SER A 31 -6.64 -18.52 -30.55
N ILE A 32 -6.14 -18.65 -31.78
CA ILE A 32 -4.76 -18.33 -32.13
C ILE A 32 -4.67 -16.82 -31.88
N VAL A 33 -3.97 -16.45 -30.81
CA VAL A 33 -3.40 -15.11 -30.65
C VAL A 33 -2.76 -14.77 -31.99
N SER A 34 -3.40 -13.87 -32.74
CA SER A 34 -2.96 -13.56 -34.10
C SER A 34 -1.52 -13.05 -34.00
N ALA A 35 -0.61 -13.61 -34.81
CA ALA A 35 0.81 -13.22 -34.84
C ALA A 35 1.02 -11.71 -35.13
N ASN A 36 -0.04 -11.00 -35.49
CA ASN A 36 -0.09 -9.54 -35.69
C ASN A 36 -0.14 -8.73 -34.38
N ASP A 37 -0.34 -9.35 -33.22
CA ASP A 37 -0.43 -8.67 -31.91
C ASP A 37 0.87 -8.76 -31.08
N LEU A 38 1.90 -9.43 -31.58
CA LEU A 38 3.18 -9.49 -30.88
C LEU A 38 3.90 -8.13 -30.95
N PRO A 39 4.49 -7.66 -29.83
CA PRO A 39 5.37 -6.51 -29.88
C PRO A 39 6.51 -6.77 -30.87
N GLU A 40 6.62 -5.90 -31.87
CA GLU A 40 7.55 -6.04 -32.98
C GLU A 40 8.99 -6.16 -32.47
N GLY A 41 9.61 -7.32 -32.72
CA GLY A 41 10.99 -7.64 -32.32
C GLY A 41 11.15 -8.62 -31.15
N LEU A 42 10.06 -9.11 -30.55
CA LEU A 42 10.12 -10.13 -29.48
C LEU A 42 9.50 -11.46 -29.92
N SER A 43 10.16 -12.59 -29.60
CA SER A 43 9.56 -13.91 -29.77
C SER A 43 8.53 -14.20 -28.68
N GLU A 44 7.61 -15.11 -28.97
CA GLU A 44 6.59 -15.56 -28.01
C GLU A 44 7.23 -16.10 -26.72
N GLU A 45 8.31 -16.87 -26.83
CA GLU A 45 9.07 -17.40 -25.69
C GLU A 45 9.71 -16.27 -24.87
N GLY A 46 10.21 -15.23 -25.54
CA GLY A 46 10.77 -14.06 -24.89
C GLY A 46 9.72 -13.32 -24.05
N ILE A 47 8.52 -13.15 -24.58
CA ILE A 47 7.42 -12.48 -23.87
C ILE A 47 6.97 -13.30 -22.66
N ILE A 48 6.85 -14.62 -22.81
CA ILE A 48 6.52 -15.52 -21.68
C ILE A 48 7.60 -15.40 -20.60
N GLY A 49 8.88 -15.37 -20.97
CA GLY A 49 9.99 -15.14 -20.04
C GLY A 49 9.87 -13.82 -19.26
N ILE A 50 9.58 -12.72 -19.97
CA ILE A 50 9.35 -11.40 -19.34
C ILE A 50 8.14 -11.45 -18.40
N TYR A 51 7.05 -12.08 -18.82
CA TYR A 51 5.83 -12.22 -18.00
C TYR A 51 6.10 -12.99 -16.70
N GLN A 52 6.87 -14.09 -16.73
CA GLN A 52 7.20 -14.84 -15.52
C GLN A 52 8.08 -14.03 -14.55
N LEU A 53 9.05 -13.27 -15.07
CA LEU A 53 9.85 -12.35 -14.25
C LEU A 53 8.99 -11.24 -13.64
N TRP A 54 8.08 -10.67 -14.42
CA TRP A 54 7.14 -9.67 -13.96
C TRP A 54 6.21 -10.23 -12.87
N LYS A 55 5.63 -11.43 -13.05
CA LYS A 55 4.80 -12.09 -12.02
C LYS A 55 5.56 -12.25 -10.71
N LYS A 56 6.82 -12.71 -10.77
CA LYS A 56 7.67 -12.87 -9.59
C LYS A 56 7.93 -11.53 -8.90
N LYS A 57 8.26 -10.48 -9.67
CA LYS A 57 8.52 -9.13 -9.15
C LYS A 57 7.28 -8.53 -8.45
N HIS A 58 6.10 -8.75 -9.02
CA HIS A 58 4.83 -8.18 -8.53
C HIS A 58 4.01 -9.17 -7.67
N GLN A 59 4.60 -10.31 -7.30
CA GLN A 59 3.99 -11.35 -6.46
C GLN A 59 2.62 -11.81 -6.96
N LYS A 60 2.48 -11.95 -8.28
CA LYS A 60 1.22 -12.33 -8.93
C LYS A 60 1.03 -13.84 -8.92
N VAL A 61 -0.10 -14.28 -8.36
CA VAL A 61 -0.54 -15.67 -8.32
C VAL A 61 -1.98 -15.71 -8.82
N TYR A 62 -2.26 -16.59 -9.79
CA TYR A 62 -3.60 -16.77 -10.36
C TYR A 62 -4.12 -18.15 -9.97
N LYS A 63 -5.41 -18.25 -9.65
CA LYS A 63 -6.00 -19.49 -9.12
C LYS A 63 -6.30 -20.50 -10.23
N HIS A 64 -6.68 -20.00 -11.40
CA HIS A 64 -7.15 -20.82 -12.51
C HIS A 64 -6.32 -20.56 -13.78
N ALA A 65 -6.09 -21.61 -14.57
CA ALA A 65 -5.31 -21.51 -15.81
C ALA A 65 -5.95 -20.53 -16.82
N GLU A 66 -7.28 -20.52 -16.91
CA GLU A 66 -8.03 -19.57 -17.75
C GLU A 66 -7.81 -18.11 -17.33
N GLU A 67 -7.71 -17.86 -16.02
CA GLU A 67 -7.36 -16.52 -15.52
C GLU A 67 -5.94 -16.16 -15.94
N GLU A 68 -4.97 -17.07 -15.75
CA GLU A 68 -3.59 -16.83 -16.13
C GLU A 68 -3.44 -16.56 -17.64
N GLU A 69 -4.17 -17.29 -18.48
CA GLU A 69 -4.20 -17.07 -19.93
C GLU A 69 -4.76 -15.69 -20.28
N LYS A 70 -5.89 -15.29 -19.66
CA LYS A 70 -6.45 -13.94 -19.84
C LYS A 70 -5.46 -12.85 -19.42
N ARG A 71 -4.78 -13.04 -18.27
CA ARG A 71 -3.79 -12.11 -17.71
C ARG A 71 -2.57 -11.99 -18.61
N LEU A 72 -2.09 -13.10 -19.17
CA LEU A 72 -1.03 -13.10 -20.19
C LEU A 72 -1.48 -12.37 -21.46
N GLY A 73 -2.71 -12.57 -21.92
CA GLY A 73 -3.28 -11.85 -23.08
C GLY A 73 -3.32 -10.33 -22.88
N ASN A 74 -3.77 -9.86 -21.72
CA ASN A 74 -3.72 -8.45 -21.34
C ASN A 74 -2.28 -7.93 -21.28
N PHE A 75 -1.38 -8.71 -20.65
CA PHE A 75 0.03 -8.37 -20.53
C PHE A 75 0.70 -8.15 -21.88
N LYS A 76 0.44 -9.03 -22.87
CA LYS A 76 0.93 -8.87 -24.24
C LYS A 76 0.47 -7.55 -24.87
N ARG A 77 -0.82 -7.23 -24.75
CA ARG A 77 -1.39 -5.97 -25.27
C ARG A 77 -0.75 -4.74 -24.64
N ASN A 78 -0.60 -4.74 -23.32
CA ASN A 78 0.01 -3.64 -22.59
C ASN A 78 1.51 -3.50 -22.90
N LEU A 79 2.23 -4.62 -23.04
CA LEU A 79 3.63 -4.62 -23.46
C LEU A 79 3.79 -4.04 -24.86
N LYS A 80 2.90 -4.40 -25.80
CA LYS A 80 2.86 -3.81 -27.13
C LYS A 80 2.62 -2.29 -27.05
N TYR A 81 1.64 -1.85 -26.27
CA TYR A 81 1.38 -0.42 -26.06
C TYR A 81 2.61 0.33 -25.53
N ILE A 82 3.32 -0.24 -24.55
CA ILE A 82 4.55 0.36 -23.99
C ILE A 82 5.62 0.52 -25.06
N ILE A 83 5.88 -0.53 -25.86
CA ILE A 83 6.88 -0.49 -26.93
C ILE A 83 6.49 0.53 -28.01
N ASP A 84 5.22 0.56 -28.40
CA ASP A 84 4.72 1.51 -29.39
C ASP A 84 4.80 2.96 -28.85
N HIS A 85 4.52 3.18 -27.57
CA HIS A 85 4.66 4.48 -26.91
C HIS A 85 6.13 4.95 -26.89
N GLU A 86 7.08 4.06 -26.58
CA GLU A 86 8.50 4.38 -26.58
C GLU A 86 9.04 4.69 -28.00
N LYS A 87 8.57 3.96 -29.02
CA LYS A 87 8.97 4.20 -30.43
C LYS A 87 8.41 5.50 -30.98
N ASN A 88 7.15 5.79 -30.70
CA ASN A 88 6.44 6.96 -31.24
C ASN A 88 6.65 8.23 -30.41
N GLY A 89 7.10 8.08 -29.16
CA GLY A 89 7.45 9.18 -28.27
C GLY A 89 8.58 10.02 -28.87
N LYS A 90 8.21 11.18 -29.45
CA LYS A 90 9.20 12.22 -29.73
C LYS A 90 9.67 12.72 -28.37
N LYS A 91 10.81 12.23 -27.86
CA LYS A 91 11.47 12.74 -26.64
C LYS A 91 11.79 14.23 -26.81
N LYS A 92 10.78 15.09 -26.65
CA LYS A 92 10.90 16.55 -26.75
C LYS A 92 11.67 17.10 -25.56
N SER A 93 11.59 16.42 -24.42
CA SER A 93 12.44 16.57 -23.25
C SER A 93 12.53 15.22 -22.52
N GLY A 94 13.59 14.99 -21.75
CA GLY A 94 13.71 13.78 -20.90
C GLY A 94 12.72 13.71 -19.74
N LEU A 95 11.81 14.69 -19.65
CA LEU A 95 10.85 14.88 -18.55
C LEU A 95 9.44 14.39 -18.87
N GLU A 96 9.18 13.97 -20.11
CA GLU A 96 7.88 13.41 -20.49
C GLU A 96 7.56 12.14 -19.71
N HIS A 97 6.27 11.89 -19.49
CA HIS A 97 5.81 10.70 -18.78
C HIS A 97 6.23 9.41 -19.47
N GLN A 98 6.49 8.42 -18.63
CA GLN A 98 6.99 7.12 -19.01
C GLN A 98 5.96 6.08 -18.61
N VAL A 99 5.68 5.17 -19.53
CA VAL A 99 4.82 4.00 -19.32
C VAL A 99 5.69 2.75 -19.21
N GLY A 100 5.24 1.76 -18.47
CA GLY A 100 6.02 0.53 -18.27
C GLY A 100 5.23 -0.58 -17.59
N LEU A 101 5.89 -1.73 -17.45
CA LEU A 101 5.31 -2.92 -16.84
C LEU A 101 5.22 -2.80 -15.32
N ASN A 102 4.25 -2.01 -14.84
CA ASN A 102 3.93 -1.85 -13.42
C ASN A 102 2.97 -2.97 -12.92
N LYS A 103 2.44 -2.85 -11.70
CA LYS A 103 1.55 -3.88 -11.10
C LYS A 103 0.23 -4.13 -11.85
N PHE A 104 -0.17 -3.24 -12.76
CA PHE A 104 -1.40 -3.32 -13.55
C PHE A 104 -1.19 -3.79 -14.99
N ALA A 105 0.03 -4.21 -15.34
CA ALA A 105 0.35 -4.65 -16.69
C ALA A 105 -0.47 -5.87 -17.16
N ASP A 106 -1.05 -6.66 -16.25
CA ASP A 106 -1.91 -7.82 -16.55
C ASP A 106 -3.42 -7.50 -16.64
N LEU A 107 -3.82 -6.24 -16.52
CA LEU A 107 -5.21 -5.80 -16.57
C LEU A 107 -5.52 -5.14 -17.91
N SER A 108 -6.71 -5.38 -18.46
CA SER A 108 -7.24 -4.49 -19.50
C SER A 108 -7.57 -3.12 -18.88
N ASN A 109 -7.70 -2.07 -19.71
CA ASN A 109 -8.05 -0.76 -19.18
C ASN A 109 -9.46 -0.73 -18.61
N GLU A 110 -10.39 -1.48 -19.19
CA GLU A 110 -11.75 -1.63 -18.70
C GLU A 110 -11.77 -2.30 -17.32
N GLU A 111 -11.00 -3.39 -17.15
CA GLU A 111 -10.84 -4.06 -15.86
C GLU A 111 -10.23 -3.11 -14.81
N PHE A 112 -9.19 -2.36 -15.18
CA PHE A 112 -8.56 -1.39 -14.30
C PHE A 112 -9.54 -0.31 -13.84
N ARG A 113 -10.29 0.29 -14.76
CA ARG A 113 -11.27 1.34 -14.46
C ARG A 113 -12.37 0.83 -13.52
N GLU A 114 -12.85 -0.39 -13.75
CA GLU A 114 -13.93 -0.98 -12.97
C GLU A 114 -13.50 -1.33 -11.54
N MET A 115 -12.23 -1.72 -11.33
CA MET A 115 -11.73 -2.20 -10.04
C MET A 115 -11.05 -1.11 -9.19
N TYR A 116 -10.45 -0.08 -9.79
CA TYR A 116 -9.56 0.86 -9.08
C TYR A 116 -10.04 2.31 -9.08
N LEU A 117 -11.06 2.66 -9.87
CA LEU A 117 -11.59 4.01 -9.97
C LEU A 117 -12.98 4.13 -9.32
N SER A 118 -13.34 5.34 -8.93
CA SER A 118 -14.66 5.67 -8.40
C SER A 118 -15.72 5.61 -9.50
N LYS A 119 -16.81 4.90 -9.24
CA LYS A 119 -18.00 4.87 -10.10
C LYS A 119 -18.93 6.04 -9.79
N VAL A 120 -18.83 6.59 -8.58
CA VAL A 120 -19.57 7.77 -8.15
C VAL A 120 -18.95 9.00 -8.80
N LYS A 121 -19.75 9.69 -9.62
CA LYS A 121 -19.41 10.98 -10.21
C LYS A 121 -20.14 12.09 -9.50
N LYS A 122 -19.41 13.09 -9.00
CA LYS A 122 -19.99 14.34 -8.51
C LYS A 122 -20.24 15.25 -9.72
N PRO A 123 -21.49 15.53 -10.11
CA PRO A 123 -21.75 16.40 -11.25
C PRO A 123 -21.26 17.82 -10.93
N ILE A 124 -20.28 18.30 -11.70
CA ILE A 124 -19.70 19.62 -11.50
C ILE A 124 -20.46 20.65 -12.33
N ASN A 125 -21.07 21.64 -11.65
CA ASN A 125 -21.79 22.71 -12.33
C ASN A 125 -20.81 23.68 -13.03
N LYS A 126 -20.53 23.39 -14.30
CA LYS A 126 -19.64 24.19 -15.17
C LYS A 126 -20.05 25.66 -15.30
N LYS A 127 -21.34 26.01 -15.19
CA LYS A 127 -21.80 27.41 -15.25
C LYS A 127 -21.42 28.17 -13.96
N ARG A 128 -21.57 27.53 -12.80
CA ARG A 128 -21.16 28.08 -11.50
C ARG A 128 -19.66 28.32 -11.47
N ILE A 129 -18.89 27.36 -11.98
CA ILE A 129 -17.43 27.47 -12.08
C ILE A 129 -17.01 28.52 -13.11
N GLY A 130 -17.61 28.54 -14.31
CA GLY A 130 -17.32 29.54 -15.34
C GLY A 130 -17.56 30.97 -14.85
N ASN A 131 -18.57 31.19 -13.99
CA ASN A 131 -18.81 32.49 -13.37
C ASN A 131 -17.75 32.85 -12.32
N LYS A 132 -17.30 31.89 -11.49
CA LYS A 132 -16.15 32.09 -10.58
C LYS A 132 -14.86 32.41 -11.35
N MET A 133 -14.57 31.69 -12.44
CA MET A 133 -13.39 31.92 -13.28
C MET A 133 -13.39 33.26 -14.04
N ARG A 134 -14.57 33.87 -14.24
CA ARG A 134 -14.70 35.21 -14.84
C ARG A 134 -14.48 36.33 -13.82
N GLN A 135 -14.64 36.06 -12.53
CA GLN A 135 -14.33 36.98 -11.42
C GLN A 135 -12.85 36.89 -10.99
N ARG A 136 -11.95 36.62 -11.95
CA ARG A 136 -10.51 36.44 -11.75
C ARG A 136 -9.91 37.64 -11.01
N ASN A 137 -9.81 37.53 -9.70
CA ASN A 137 -8.77 38.23 -8.97
C ASN A 137 -7.50 37.39 -9.08
N LEU A 138 -6.40 38.10 -9.28
CA LEU A 138 -5.02 37.63 -9.26
C LEU A 138 -4.70 37.08 -7.86
N GLN A 139 -5.30 35.95 -7.48
CA GLN A 139 -4.94 35.31 -6.23
C GLN A 139 -3.48 34.91 -6.36
N THR A 140 -2.67 35.65 -5.62
CA THR A 140 -1.23 35.53 -5.56
C THR A 140 -0.92 35.28 -4.10
N CYS A 141 0.00 34.36 -3.87
CA CYS A 141 0.53 34.05 -2.56
C CYS A 141 2.04 33.97 -2.69
N ASP A 142 2.71 34.29 -1.60
CA ASP A 142 4.14 34.03 -1.49
C ASP A 142 4.35 32.53 -1.44
N SER A 143 4.88 31.99 -2.53
CA SER A 143 5.13 30.56 -2.72
C SER A 143 6.61 30.35 -3.00
N PRO A 144 7.29 29.38 -2.34
CA PRO A 144 8.64 28.99 -2.74
C PRO A 144 8.63 28.40 -4.15
N SER A 145 9.78 28.36 -4.82
CA SER A 145 9.91 27.79 -6.17
C SER A 145 9.53 26.30 -6.24
N SER A 146 9.71 25.58 -5.13
CA SER A 146 9.27 24.20 -4.96
C SER A 146 8.92 23.95 -3.49
N LEU A 147 8.02 22.99 -3.27
CA LEU A 147 7.61 22.55 -1.94
C LEU A 147 7.33 21.05 -1.98
N ASP A 148 7.81 20.33 -0.97
CA ASP A 148 7.53 18.90 -0.81
C ASP A 148 7.24 18.59 0.65
N TRP A 149 5.96 18.39 0.98
CA TRP A 149 5.50 18.10 2.34
C TRP A 149 6.02 16.77 2.88
N ARG A 150 6.47 15.85 2.02
CA ARG A 150 7.10 14.59 2.45
C ARG A 150 8.37 14.87 3.25
N THR A 151 9.12 15.91 2.88
CA THR A 151 10.34 16.33 3.58
C THR A 151 10.07 17.03 4.92
N LYS A 152 8.81 17.35 5.21
CA LYS A 152 8.38 18.03 6.44
C LYS A 152 7.84 17.07 7.50
N GLY A 153 7.78 15.76 7.20
CA GLY A 153 7.29 14.76 8.15
C GLY A 153 5.79 14.81 8.41
N VAL A 154 5.01 15.36 7.48
CA VAL A 154 3.54 15.50 7.61
C VAL A 154 2.76 14.61 6.63
N VAL A 155 3.44 13.68 5.96
CA VAL A 155 2.82 12.79 4.97
C VAL A 155 3.13 11.35 5.37
N THR A 156 2.08 10.55 5.60
CA THR A 156 2.19 9.12 5.90
C THR A 156 2.73 8.32 4.71
N PRO A 157 3.20 7.08 4.90
CA PRO A 157 3.58 6.18 3.81
C PRO A 157 2.47 6.01 2.76
N VAL A 158 2.86 5.62 1.54
CA VAL A 158 1.90 5.23 0.50
C VAL A 158 1.17 3.96 0.92
N LYS A 159 -0.16 3.99 0.78
CA LYS A 159 -1.06 2.85 1.03
C LYS A 159 -1.58 2.26 -0.29
N ASP A 160 -2.33 1.16 -0.22
CA ASP A 160 -2.90 0.45 -1.37
C ASP A 160 -4.39 0.17 -1.13
N GLN A 161 -5.26 0.80 -1.92
CA GLN A 161 -6.71 0.64 -1.84
C GLN A 161 -7.20 -0.73 -2.36
N GLY A 162 -6.33 -1.50 -3.03
CA GLY A 162 -6.74 -2.75 -3.64
C GLY A 162 -7.86 -2.59 -4.68
N GLN A 163 -8.72 -3.59 -4.82
CA GLN A 163 -9.81 -3.64 -5.80
C GLN A 163 -11.10 -3.02 -5.25
N CYS A 164 -11.01 -1.79 -4.77
CA CYS A 164 -12.11 -1.04 -4.16
C CYS A 164 -12.01 0.43 -4.61
N GLY A 165 -13.11 1.03 -5.08
CA GLY A 165 -13.20 2.43 -5.51
C GLY A 165 -13.15 3.45 -4.36
N SER A 166 -12.34 3.19 -3.34
CA SER A 166 -12.25 3.98 -2.10
C SER A 166 -11.18 5.07 -2.12
N CYS A 167 -10.66 5.44 -3.30
CA CYS A 167 -9.65 6.51 -3.45
C CYS A 167 -10.05 7.82 -2.76
N TRP A 168 -11.36 8.11 -2.69
CA TRP A 168 -11.92 9.26 -1.97
C TRP A 168 -11.56 9.23 -0.48
N SER A 169 -11.65 8.06 0.16
CA SER A 169 -11.30 7.87 1.57
C SER A 169 -9.81 8.10 1.80
N PHE A 170 -8.94 7.52 0.96
CA PHE A 170 -7.49 7.73 1.04
C PHE A 170 -7.06 9.18 0.79
N SER A 171 -7.72 9.89 -0.13
CA SER A 171 -7.46 11.30 -0.38
C SER A 171 -7.87 12.14 0.83
N THR A 172 -9.04 11.86 1.42
CA THR A 172 -9.54 12.51 2.63
C THR A 172 -8.65 12.27 3.84
N THR A 173 -8.35 11.00 4.18
CA THR A 173 -7.50 10.68 5.34
C THR A 173 -6.14 11.32 5.18
N GLY A 174 -5.51 11.21 4.01
CA GLY A 174 -4.20 11.81 3.75
C GLY A 174 -4.16 13.33 3.97
N ALA A 175 -5.24 14.06 3.68
CA ALA A 175 -5.31 15.50 3.95
C ALA A 175 -5.54 15.79 5.45
N ILE A 176 -6.35 14.97 6.14
CA ILE A 176 -6.58 15.10 7.60
C ILE A 176 -5.31 14.77 8.40
N GLU A 177 -4.63 13.68 8.04
CA GLU A 177 -3.34 13.27 8.62
C GLU A 177 -2.33 14.43 8.54
N ALA A 178 -2.24 15.07 7.38
CA ALA A 178 -1.30 16.15 7.15
C ALA A 178 -1.64 17.42 7.94
N ILE A 179 -2.89 17.87 7.93
CA ILE A 179 -3.27 19.07 8.69
C ILE A 179 -3.14 18.83 10.21
N ASN A 180 -3.39 17.60 10.67
CA ASN A 180 -3.15 17.24 12.06
C ASN A 180 -1.67 17.37 12.42
N ALA A 181 -0.78 16.77 11.63
CA ALA A 181 0.66 16.86 11.84
C ALA A 181 1.17 18.31 11.77
N ILE A 182 0.63 19.14 10.87
CA ILE A 182 0.99 20.57 10.76
C ILE A 182 0.60 21.35 12.01
N VAL A 183 -0.58 21.07 12.59
CA VAL A 183 -1.12 21.84 13.73
C VAL A 183 -0.64 21.33 15.08
N THR A 184 -0.53 20.01 15.26
CA THR A 184 -0.21 19.39 16.56
C THR A 184 1.23 18.90 16.65
N GLY A 185 1.88 18.63 15.51
CA GLY A 185 3.16 17.95 15.44
C GLY A 185 3.05 16.42 15.39
N ASP A 186 1.84 15.86 15.49
CA ASP A 186 1.63 14.41 15.53
C ASP A 186 1.14 13.89 14.17
N LEU A 187 1.98 13.11 13.49
CA LEU A 187 1.59 12.37 12.29
C LEU A 187 0.97 11.04 12.71
N ILE A 188 -0.36 10.98 12.69
CA ILE A 188 -1.16 9.79 13.04
C ILE A 188 -1.69 9.20 11.75
N SER A 189 -1.60 7.88 11.55
CA SER A 189 -2.25 7.24 10.39
C SER A 189 -3.71 6.91 10.69
N LEU A 190 -4.60 7.39 9.84
CA LEU A 190 -6.05 7.33 10.04
C LEU A 190 -6.70 6.20 9.26
N SER A 191 -7.86 5.75 9.73
CA SER A 191 -8.60 4.64 9.13
C SER A 191 -9.33 5.06 7.87
N GLU A 192 -8.91 4.55 6.71
CA GLU A 192 -9.71 4.68 5.51
C GLU A 192 -10.99 3.82 5.56
N GLN A 193 -10.95 2.70 6.29
CA GLN A 193 -12.06 1.76 6.39
C GLN A 193 -13.24 2.33 7.17
N GLU A 194 -12.99 3.12 8.20
CA GLU A 194 -14.08 3.76 8.96
C GLU A 194 -14.92 4.65 8.05
N LEU A 195 -14.29 5.44 7.17
CA LEU A 195 -15.03 6.21 6.16
C LEU A 195 -15.79 5.30 5.20
N VAL A 196 -15.13 4.25 4.68
CA VAL A 196 -15.78 3.29 3.76
C VAL A 196 -17.02 2.66 4.38
N ASP A 197 -16.95 2.27 5.65
CA ASP A 197 -18.03 1.56 6.34
C ASP A 197 -19.12 2.49 6.89
N CYS A 198 -18.77 3.71 7.31
CA CYS A 198 -19.63 4.57 8.13
C CYS A 198 -20.12 5.84 7.43
N ASP A 199 -19.43 6.36 6.41
CA ASP A 199 -19.91 7.48 5.59
C ASP A 199 -20.77 6.97 4.43
N THR A 200 -21.97 6.49 4.75
CA THR A 200 -22.85 5.82 3.77
C THR A 200 -24.03 6.69 3.32
N THR A 201 -24.09 7.96 3.72
CA THR A 201 -25.25 8.82 3.41
C THR A 201 -25.22 9.33 1.97
N ILE A 202 -24.03 9.72 1.50
CA ILE A 202 -23.79 10.22 0.13
C ILE A 202 -22.66 9.44 -0.54
N ASN A 203 -21.63 9.06 0.22
CA ASN A 203 -20.59 8.17 -0.25
C ASN A 203 -21.09 6.71 -0.25
N HIS A 204 -20.50 5.90 -1.12
CA HIS A 204 -20.96 4.55 -1.43
C HIS A 204 -19.81 3.53 -1.32
N GLY A 205 -18.95 3.70 -0.30
CA GLY A 205 -17.88 2.75 0.01
C GLY A 205 -16.97 2.47 -1.19
N CYS A 206 -16.88 1.20 -1.59
CA CYS A 206 -16.10 0.73 -2.74
C CYS A 206 -16.70 1.07 -4.11
N GLU A 207 -17.94 1.53 -4.20
CA GLU A 207 -18.48 2.06 -5.46
C GLU A 207 -17.98 3.48 -5.73
N GLY A 208 -17.54 4.21 -4.71
CA GLY A 208 -16.99 5.55 -4.86
C GLY A 208 -17.51 6.55 -3.84
N GLY A 209 -16.98 7.75 -3.92
CA GLY A 209 -17.32 8.83 -3.01
C GLY A 209 -16.60 10.13 -3.35
N ASN A 210 -16.80 11.14 -2.50
CA ASN A 210 -16.21 12.46 -2.62
C ASN A 210 -15.64 12.94 -1.28
N MET A 211 -14.52 13.64 -1.38
CA MET A 211 -13.73 14.07 -0.23
C MET A 211 -14.47 15.09 0.64
N ASP A 212 -15.28 15.97 0.05
CA ASP A 212 -16.03 16.98 0.81
C ASP A 212 -17.06 16.33 1.75
N TYR A 213 -17.77 15.31 1.27
CA TYR A 213 -18.74 14.58 2.09
C TYR A 213 -18.05 13.81 3.20
N ALA A 214 -16.88 13.24 2.92
CA ALA A 214 -16.07 12.58 3.92
C ALA A 214 -15.55 13.56 4.98
N PHE A 215 -15.10 14.76 4.60
CA PHE A 215 -14.77 15.82 5.55
C PHE A 215 -15.98 16.21 6.40
N GLN A 216 -17.15 16.41 5.79
CA GLN A 216 -18.40 16.69 6.50
C GLN A 216 -18.75 15.58 7.48
N TRP A 217 -18.57 14.32 7.09
CA TRP A 217 -18.81 13.18 7.94
C TRP A 217 -17.88 13.19 9.15
N VAL A 218 -16.56 13.40 8.97
CA VAL A 218 -15.60 13.47 10.10
C VAL A 218 -15.95 14.61 11.06
N ILE A 219 -16.36 15.78 10.52
CA ILE A 219 -16.83 16.91 11.34
C ILE A 219 -18.07 16.51 12.16
N GLY A 220 -19.06 15.89 11.51
CA GLY A 220 -20.31 15.46 12.14
C GLY A 220 -20.13 14.33 13.15
N ASN A 221 -19.21 13.39 12.88
CA ASN A 221 -18.86 12.29 13.78
C ASN A 221 -18.10 12.79 15.01
N GLY A 222 -17.41 13.94 14.88
CA GLY A 222 -16.57 14.52 15.92
C GLY A 222 -15.12 14.01 15.87
N GLY A 223 -14.77 13.22 14.87
CA GLY A 223 -13.43 12.72 14.62
C GLY A 223 -13.43 11.43 13.79
N ILE A 224 -12.24 10.86 13.65
CA ILE A 224 -11.96 9.61 12.95
C ILE A 224 -10.88 8.83 13.71
N ASP A 225 -10.96 7.51 13.65
CA ASP A 225 -10.09 6.54 14.30
C ASP A 225 -8.79 6.31 13.52
N THR A 226 -7.89 5.54 14.12
CA THR A 226 -6.59 5.18 13.53
C THR A 226 -6.70 3.96 12.63
N GLU A 227 -5.77 3.86 11.67
CA GLU A 227 -5.60 2.66 10.85
C GLU A 227 -5.30 1.41 11.70
N ALA A 228 -4.67 1.57 12.87
CA ALA A 228 -4.35 0.43 13.74
C ALA A 228 -5.60 -0.14 14.42
N ASP A 229 -6.52 0.72 14.87
CA ASP A 229 -7.72 0.32 15.60
C ASP A 229 -8.87 -0.07 14.66
N TYR A 230 -8.95 0.55 13.48
CA TYR A 230 -9.90 0.19 12.42
C TYR A 230 -9.17 -0.06 11.08
N PRO A 231 -8.54 -1.24 10.90
CA PRO A 231 -7.70 -1.52 9.74
C PRO A 231 -8.45 -1.59 8.40
N TYR A 232 -7.74 -1.25 7.33
CA TYR A 232 -8.24 -1.35 5.97
C TYR A 232 -8.39 -2.80 5.50
N THR A 233 -9.56 -3.12 4.95
CA THR A 233 -9.93 -4.45 4.44
C THR A 233 -10.18 -4.48 2.94
N GLY A 234 -10.32 -3.33 2.29
CA GLY A 234 -10.48 -3.25 0.83
C GLY A 234 -11.83 -3.74 0.31
N VAL A 235 -12.83 -3.81 1.17
CA VAL A 235 -14.20 -4.19 0.86
C VAL A 235 -15.18 -3.38 1.71
N ASP A 236 -16.43 -3.28 1.28
CA ASP A 236 -17.48 -2.69 2.10
C ASP A 236 -17.76 -3.56 3.32
N GLY A 237 -17.72 -2.93 4.50
CA GLY A 237 -18.10 -3.52 5.77
C GLY A 237 -19.35 -2.86 6.35
N THR A 238 -19.80 -3.40 7.48
CA THR A 238 -20.80 -2.73 8.31
C THR A 238 -20.07 -1.82 9.29
N CYS A 239 -20.48 -0.55 9.35
CA CYS A 239 -19.96 0.41 10.31
C CYS A 239 -19.88 -0.14 11.74
N ASN A 240 -18.67 -0.29 12.27
CA ASN A 240 -18.44 -0.76 13.62
C ASN A 240 -18.58 0.38 14.62
N LYS A 241 -19.79 0.54 15.17
CA LYS A 241 -20.12 1.59 16.14
C LYS A 241 -19.24 1.61 17.40
N ALA A 242 -18.70 0.46 17.82
CA ALA A 242 -17.81 0.45 18.98
C ALA A 242 -16.44 1.06 18.66
N LYS A 243 -15.96 0.90 17.42
CA LYS A 243 -14.71 1.50 16.96
C LYS A 243 -14.89 2.97 16.55
N GLU A 244 -16.01 3.32 15.93
CA GLU A 244 -16.35 4.71 15.56
C GLU A 244 -16.32 5.68 16.75
N GLU A 245 -16.56 5.21 17.98
CA GLU A 245 -16.45 6.05 19.17
C GLU A 245 -14.99 6.48 19.48
N ASN A 246 -13.98 5.83 18.90
CA ASN A 246 -12.56 6.20 19.04
C ASN A 246 -12.22 7.39 18.11
N LYS A 247 -12.56 8.59 18.54
CA LYS A 247 -12.39 9.83 17.76
C LYS A 247 -11.00 10.43 17.96
N VAL A 248 -9.99 9.84 17.33
CA VAL A 248 -8.58 10.19 17.58
C VAL A 248 -8.18 11.52 16.96
N VAL A 249 -8.62 11.80 15.72
CA VAL A 249 -8.36 13.08 15.06
C VAL A 249 -9.65 13.73 14.61
N SER A 250 -9.81 15.02 14.92
CA SER A 250 -10.92 15.85 14.46
C SER A 250 -10.46 17.04 13.64
N ILE A 251 -11.37 17.53 12.79
CA ILE A 251 -11.23 18.74 11.97
C ILE A 251 -12.41 19.67 12.25
N ASN A 252 -12.23 20.97 12.02
CA ASN A 252 -13.22 21.99 12.34
C ASN A 252 -14.07 22.41 11.13
N GLY A 253 -13.59 22.12 9.93
CA GLY A 253 -14.21 22.51 8.68
C GLY A 253 -13.43 21.97 7.50
N TYR A 254 -13.81 22.39 6.31
CA TYR A 254 -13.05 22.19 5.09
C TYR A 254 -13.29 23.39 4.15
N THR A 255 -12.45 23.55 3.15
CA THR A 255 -12.53 24.66 2.19
C THR A 255 -12.33 24.13 0.77
N ASP A 256 -13.27 24.49 -0.10
CA ASP A 256 -13.15 24.27 -1.54
C ASP A 256 -12.14 25.26 -2.13
N VAL A 257 -11.24 24.77 -2.96
CA VAL A 257 -10.27 25.57 -3.70
C VAL A 257 -10.89 26.01 -5.02
N ASP A 258 -10.71 27.28 -5.38
CA ASP A 258 -11.15 27.75 -6.69
C ASP A 258 -10.39 27.04 -7.82
N PRO A 259 -11.05 26.68 -8.94
CA PRO A 259 -10.50 25.74 -9.90
C PRO A 259 -9.49 26.40 -10.86
N SER A 260 -8.29 26.68 -10.34
CA SER A 260 -7.18 27.31 -11.04
C SER A 260 -5.83 26.90 -10.42
N ASP A 261 -4.76 26.92 -11.22
CA ASP A 261 -3.41 26.62 -10.73
C ASP A 261 -2.98 27.53 -9.58
N ASN A 262 -3.28 28.84 -9.66
CA ASN A 262 -2.88 29.80 -8.64
C ASN A 262 -3.57 29.55 -7.29
N ALA A 263 -4.88 29.32 -7.28
CA ALA A 263 -5.60 29.02 -6.04
C ALA A 263 -5.13 27.68 -5.44
N LEU A 264 -4.92 26.68 -6.28
CA LEU A 264 -4.39 25.38 -5.85
C LEU A 264 -2.96 25.47 -5.33
N LEU A 265 -2.12 26.31 -5.94
CA LEU A 265 -0.77 26.61 -5.44
C LEU A 265 -0.84 27.21 -4.04
N CYS A 266 -1.69 28.22 -3.84
CA CYS A 266 -1.82 28.89 -2.55
C CYS A 266 -2.40 28.00 -1.46
N ALA A 267 -3.29 27.07 -1.80
CA ALA A 267 -3.74 26.03 -0.87
C ALA A 267 -2.59 25.05 -0.55
N THR A 268 -1.87 24.59 -1.58
CA THR A 268 -0.76 23.62 -1.43
C THR A 268 0.41 24.17 -0.61
N VAL A 269 0.67 25.48 -0.66
CA VAL A 269 1.67 26.16 0.18
C VAL A 269 1.34 26.07 1.67
N GLN A 270 0.05 25.98 2.03
CA GLN A 270 -0.39 25.93 3.41
C GLN A 270 -0.42 24.50 3.95
N GLN A 271 -0.85 23.53 3.13
CA GLN A 271 -0.98 22.12 3.52
C GLN A 271 -1.19 21.22 2.28
N PRO A 272 -1.05 19.89 2.39
CA PRO A 272 -1.54 18.96 1.38
C PRO A 272 -3.04 19.11 1.07
N VAL A 273 -3.42 18.92 -0.19
CA VAL A 273 -4.77 19.19 -0.71
C VAL A 273 -5.33 17.95 -1.41
N SER A 274 -6.55 17.56 -1.05
CA SER A 274 -7.29 16.51 -1.73
C SER A 274 -7.79 17.02 -3.08
N VAL A 275 -7.59 16.25 -4.15
CA VAL A 275 -8.02 16.63 -5.50
C VAL A 275 -8.64 15.46 -6.25
N GLY A 276 -9.65 15.75 -7.07
CA GLY A 276 -10.20 14.84 -8.05
C GLY A 276 -9.54 15.01 -9.43
N MET A 277 -9.35 13.92 -10.17
CA MET A 277 -8.86 13.92 -11.55
C MET A 277 -9.49 12.77 -12.37
N ASP A 278 -9.38 12.86 -13.69
CA ASP A 278 -9.57 11.70 -14.57
C ASP A 278 -8.33 10.80 -14.52
N GLY A 279 -8.46 9.63 -13.89
CA GLY A 279 -7.39 8.63 -13.72
C GLY A 279 -7.49 7.48 -14.71
N SER A 280 -8.27 7.62 -15.78
CA SER A 280 -8.86 6.48 -16.47
C SER A 280 -8.16 6.04 -17.75
N SER A 281 -7.16 6.78 -18.18
CA SER A 281 -6.41 6.53 -19.41
C SER A 281 -5.36 5.41 -19.24
N LEU A 282 -5.05 4.72 -20.35
CA LEU A 282 -4.14 3.57 -20.35
C LEU A 282 -2.67 3.96 -20.05
N ASP A 283 -2.22 5.13 -20.50
CA ASP A 283 -0.92 5.71 -20.14
C ASP A 283 -0.82 5.98 -18.64
N PHE A 284 -1.89 6.46 -17.99
CA PHE A 284 -1.91 6.66 -16.54
C PHE A 284 -1.90 5.33 -15.78
N GLN A 285 -2.71 4.35 -16.22
CA GLN A 285 -2.69 3.00 -15.68
C GLN A 285 -1.25 2.42 -15.68
N LEU A 286 -0.53 2.60 -16.78
CA LEU A 286 0.82 2.05 -16.99
C LEU A 286 1.95 3.02 -16.59
N TYR A 287 1.65 4.14 -15.93
CA TYR A 287 2.64 5.15 -15.54
C TYR A 287 3.74 4.57 -14.63
N THR A 288 4.98 4.99 -14.89
CA THR A 288 6.18 4.60 -14.13
C THR A 288 7.11 5.77 -13.78
N GLY A 289 6.99 6.93 -14.43
CA GLY A 289 7.82 8.09 -14.11
C GLY A 289 7.63 9.28 -15.06
N GLY A 290 8.35 10.37 -14.80
CA GLY A 290 8.27 11.62 -15.58
C GLY A 290 7.05 12.49 -15.22
N ILE A 291 6.93 13.64 -15.88
CA ILE A 291 5.82 14.58 -15.70
C ILE A 291 4.67 14.19 -16.62
N TYR A 292 3.56 13.80 -16.02
CA TYR A 292 2.33 13.39 -16.70
C TYR A 292 1.62 14.56 -17.39
N ASP A 293 1.39 14.39 -18.70
CA ASP A 293 0.58 15.25 -19.57
C ASP A 293 -0.09 14.40 -20.66
N GLY A 294 -0.59 13.22 -20.26
CA GLY A 294 -1.16 12.20 -21.16
C GLY A 294 -2.58 12.49 -21.64
N ASN A 295 -3.20 11.50 -22.28
CA ASN A 295 -4.48 11.62 -22.99
C ASN A 295 -5.72 11.47 -22.08
N CYS A 296 -5.66 12.00 -20.86
CA CYS A 296 -6.81 12.07 -19.97
C CYS A 296 -7.77 13.22 -20.36
N SER A 297 -9.03 13.10 -19.95
CA SER A 297 -10.07 14.10 -20.17
C SER A 297 -9.79 15.38 -19.37
N GLY A 298 -9.96 16.52 -20.03
CA GLY A 298 -10.01 17.83 -19.37
C GLY A 298 -11.42 18.22 -18.88
N ASP A 299 -12.40 17.30 -18.99
CA ASP A 299 -13.77 17.54 -18.55
C ASP A 299 -13.91 17.29 -17.03
N PRO A 300 -14.34 18.27 -16.22
CA PRO A 300 -14.56 18.07 -14.79
C PRO A 300 -15.62 17.00 -14.46
N ASN A 301 -16.51 16.66 -15.39
CA ASN A 301 -17.48 15.57 -15.22
C ASN A 301 -16.91 14.18 -15.54
N ALA A 302 -15.65 14.10 -15.98
CA ALA A 302 -14.94 12.84 -16.22
C ALA A 302 -14.07 12.41 -15.03
N ILE A 303 -14.03 13.19 -13.94
CA ILE A 303 -13.32 12.83 -12.71
C ILE A 303 -13.85 11.50 -12.18
N ASP A 304 -12.93 10.57 -11.95
CA ASP A 304 -13.18 9.24 -11.42
C ASP A 304 -12.09 8.75 -10.45
N HIS A 305 -11.09 9.60 -10.15
CA HIS A 305 -10.04 9.27 -9.18
C HIS A 305 -9.78 10.41 -8.22
N ALA A 306 -9.53 10.09 -6.95
CA ALA A 306 -9.19 11.04 -5.91
C ALA A 306 -7.78 10.78 -5.38
N VAL A 307 -6.98 11.82 -5.30
CA VAL A 307 -5.55 11.76 -4.95
C VAL A 307 -5.18 12.93 -4.04
N LEU A 308 -3.96 12.94 -3.52
CA LEU A 308 -3.49 13.99 -2.60
C LEU A 308 -2.30 14.73 -3.19
N ILE A 309 -2.44 16.03 -3.43
CA ILE A 309 -1.30 16.90 -3.77
C ILE A 309 -0.50 17.15 -2.49
N VAL A 310 0.78 16.76 -2.51
CA VAL A 310 1.71 16.91 -1.38
C VAL A 310 2.88 17.84 -1.69
N GLY A 311 2.79 18.60 -2.77
CA GLY A 311 3.82 19.54 -3.15
C GLY A 311 3.77 19.91 -4.63
N TYR A 312 4.79 20.64 -5.06
CA TYR A 312 4.99 21.07 -6.43
C TYR A 312 6.46 21.38 -6.69
N GLY A 313 6.81 21.42 -7.97
CA GLY A 313 8.16 21.78 -8.41
C GLY A 313 8.17 22.35 -9.82
N SER A 314 9.39 22.51 -10.31
CA SER A 314 9.71 22.92 -11.67
C SER A 314 11.01 22.23 -12.09
N GLU A 315 11.03 21.60 -13.26
CA GLU A 315 12.22 20.98 -13.82
C GLU A 315 12.37 21.41 -15.28
N ASN A 316 13.50 22.02 -15.63
CA ASN A 316 13.76 22.58 -16.98
C ASN A 316 12.63 23.49 -17.53
N GLY A 317 11.95 24.23 -16.65
CA GLY A 317 10.84 25.11 -17.03
C GLY A 317 9.49 24.41 -17.16
N GLU A 318 9.43 23.10 -16.89
CA GLU A 318 8.18 22.32 -16.80
C GLU A 318 7.74 22.27 -15.35
N ASP A 319 6.65 22.97 -15.05
CA ASP A 319 6.06 23.01 -13.72
C ASP A 319 5.18 21.77 -13.49
N TYR A 320 5.22 21.20 -12.28
CA TYR A 320 4.41 20.02 -11.93
C TYR A 320 3.91 20.02 -10.48
N TRP A 321 2.81 19.30 -10.25
CA TRP A 321 2.34 18.89 -8.93
C TRP A 321 3.02 17.58 -8.51
N ILE A 322 3.31 17.44 -7.21
CA ILE A 322 3.75 16.18 -6.59
C ILE A 322 2.51 15.54 -5.96
N VAL A 323 2.13 14.35 -6.44
CA VAL A 323 0.85 13.74 -6.07
C VAL A 323 1.07 12.36 -5.48
N LYS A 324 0.50 12.12 -4.29
CA LYS A 324 0.43 10.82 -3.61
C LYS A 324 -0.78 10.05 -4.14
N ASN A 325 -0.56 8.84 -4.62
CA ASN A 325 -1.61 7.92 -5.06
C ASN A 325 -1.86 6.83 -4.00
N SER A 326 -2.92 6.04 -4.19
CA SER A 326 -3.40 4.99 -3.30
C SER A 326 -3.32 3.59 -3.93
N TRP A 327 -2.37 3.35 -4.85
CA TRP A 327 -2.21 2.07 -5.55
C TRP A 327 -0.96 1.28 -5.12
N GLY A 328 -0.40 1.61 -3.95
CA GLY A 328 0.81 0.98 -3.45
C GLY A 328 2.09 1.43 -4.17
N THR A 329 3.23 0.95 -3.67
CA THR A 329 4.56 1.42 -4.12
C THR A 329 5.03 0.81 -5.43
N PHE A 330 4.33 -0.19 -5.97
CA PHE A 330 4.64 -0.84 -7.24
C PHE A 330 4.02 -0.14 -8.47
N TRP A 331 3.33 0.99 -8.25
CA TRP A 331 2.83 1.87 -9.30
C TRP A 331 3.56 3.22 -9.24
N GLY A 332 3.79 3.82 -10.41
CA GLY A 332 4.45 5.13 -10.55
C GLY A 332 5.82 5.22 -9.88
N MET A 333 6.13 6.40 -9.35
CA MET A 333 7.37 6.72 -8.67
C MET A 333 7.27 6.38 -7.18
N LYS A 334 7.32 5.09 -6.85
CA LYS A 334 7.10 4.57 -5.48
C LYS A 334 5.74 5.00 -4.91
N GLY A 335 4.69 4.95 -5.72
CA GLY A 335 3.32 5.35 -5.34
C GLY A 335 3.00 6.84 -5.53
N TYR A 336 3.96 7.63 -6.01
CA TYR A 336 3.74 9.02 -6.38
C TYR A 336 3.74 9.18 -7.91
N PHE A 337 3.20 10.29 -8.38
CA PHE A 337 3.37 10.74 -9.75
C PHE A 337 3.51 12.25 -9.80
N TYR A 338 4.10 12.73 -10.89
CA TYR A 338 4.14 14.15 -11.21
C TYR A 338 3.17 14.43 -12.34
N ILE A 339 2.43 15.53 -12.26
CA ILE A 339 1.47 15.94 -13.29
C ILE A 339 1.67 17.43 -13.61
N ARG A 340 1.69 17.76 -14.90
CA ARG A 340 2.03 19.10 -15.37
C ARG A 340 1.03 20.14 -14.85
N ARG A 341 1.54 21.26 -14.35
CA ARG A 341 0.77 22.43 -13.89
C ARG A 341 1.06 23.64 -14.78
N ASN A 342 0.34 24.74 -14.57
CA ASN A 342 0.50 25.98 -15.35
C ASN A 342 0.31 25.77 -16.86
N THR A 343 -0.71 25.00 -17.23
CA THR A 343 -1.07 24.76 -18.64
C THR A 343 -2.17 25.71 -19.10
N ASN A 344 -2.43 25.76 -20.41
CA ASN A 344 -3.57 26.50 -20.96
C ASN A 344 -4.92 25.74 -20.79
N LYS A 345 -4.95 24.61 -20.06
CA LYS A 345 -6.16 23.83 -19.83
C LYS A 345 -6.97 24.50 -18.70
N PRO A 346 -8.27 24.79 -18.89
CA PRO A 346 -9.08 25.50 -17.90
C PRO A 346 -9.11 24.89 -16.50
N TYR A 347 -9.01 23.57 -16.42
CA TYR A 347 -9.05 22.79 -15.17
C TYR A 347 -7.74 22.04 -14.90
N GLY A 348 -6.65 22.47 -15.53
CA GLY A 348 -5.39 21.72 -15.48
C GLY A 348 -5.44 20.40 -16.29
N VAL A 349 -4.34 19.67 -16.27
CA VAL A 349 -4.23 18.33 -16.87
C VAL A 349 -5.16 17.37 -16.11
N CYS A 350 -5.88 16.51 -16.82
CA CYS A 350 -6.88 15.57 -16.27
C CYS A 350 -7.98 16.21 -15.40
N ALA A 351 -8.26 17.49 -15.62
CA ALA A 351 -9.17 18.27 -14.78
C ALA A 351 -8.79 18.34 -13.29
N ILE A 352 -7.51 18.15 -12.94
CA ILE A 352 -7.04 18.08 -11.54
C ILE A 352 -7.36 19.32 -10.69
N ASN A 353 -7.55 20.49 -11.31
CA ASN A 353 -7.89 21.71 -10.59
C ASN A 353 -9.41 21.82 -10.31
N ALA A 354 -10.26 20.93 -10.85
CA ALA A 354 -11.72 21.16 -10.84
C ALA A 354 -12.44 20.79 -9.53
N ASP A 355 -11.93 19.81 -8.77
CA ASP A 355 -12.54 19.33 -7.51
C ASP A 355 -11.43 19.20 -6.46
N ALA A 356 -11.00 20.34 -5.94
CA ALA A 356 -9.93 20.44 -4.94
C ALA A 356 -10.47 21.01 -3.63
N SER A 357 -10.15 20.37 -2.52
CA SER A 357 -10.55 20.83 -1.19
C SER A 357 -9.55 20.37 -0.12
N TYR A 358 -9.54 21.07 1.02
CA TYR A 358 -8.67 20.73 2.14
C TYR A 358 -9.40 20.90 3.48
N PRO A 359 -9.14 20.05 4.48
CA PRO A 359 -9.70 20.18 5.82
C PRO A 359 -9.03 21.32 6.59
N THR A 360 -9.77 21.99 7.45
CA THR A 360 -9.25 23.02 8.35
C THR A 360 -9.23 22.51 9.79
N LYS A 361 -8.13 22.77 10.49
CA LYS A 361 -7.98 22.45 11.91
C LYS A 361 -7.45 23.70 12.61
N VAL A 362 -8.15 24.14 13.65
CA VAL A 362 -7.64 25.19 14.53
C VAL A 362 -6.81 24.56 15.63
N PRO A 363 -5.69 25.17 16.05
CA PRO A 363 -5.02 24.78 17.28
C PRO A 363 -6.05 24.81 18.40
N SER A 364 -6.28 23.68 19.04
CA SER A 364 -7.04 23.69 20.29
C SER A 364 -6.28 24.62 21.25
N PRO A 365 -6.97 25.42 22.10
CA PRO A 365 -6.32 25.98 23.27
C PRO A 365 -5.62 24.82 23.97
N PRO A 366 -4.40 24.99 24.53
CA PRO A 366 -3.76 23.91 25.27
C PRO A 366 -4.81 23.38 26.24
N SER A 367 -5.17 22.10 26.06
CA SER A 367 -6.07 21.44 26.97
C SER A 367 -5.57 21.76 28.38
N PRO A 368 -6.45 22.13 29.34
CA PRO A 368 -6.02 22.17 30.73
C PRO A 368 -5.25 20.88 30.99
N PRO A 369 -4.09 20.93 31.66
CA PRO A 369 -3.33 19.72 31.95
C PRO A 369 -4.35 18.70 32.44
N SER A 370 -4.38 17.54 31.80
CA SER A 370 -5.24 16.43 32.19
C SER A 370 -5.19 16.38 33.72
N PRO A 371 -6.34 16.35 34.43
CA PRO A 371 -6.32 16.32 35.89
C PRO A 371 -5.30 15.28 36.29
N PRO A 372 -4.36 15.61 37.20
CA PRO A 372 -3.29 14.71 37.54
C PRO A 372 -3.93 13.36 37.79
N SER A 373 -3.46 12.34 37.06
CA SER A 373 -3.91 10.97 37.28
C SER A 373 -3.94 10.78 38.79
N PRO A 374 -5.04 10.25 39.37
CA PRO A 374 -5.11 10.07 40.80
C PRO A 374 -3.81 9.40 41.24
N PRO A 375 -3.17 9.87 42.33
CA PRO A 375 -1.89 9.34 42.74
C PRO A 375 -2.03 7.82 42.73
N PRO A 376 -1.09 7.09 42.09
CA PRO A 376 -1.18 5.66 42.01
C PRO A 376 -1.44 5.14 43.42
N PRO A 377 -2.36 4.18 43.60
CA PRO A 377 -2.52 3.55 44.90
C PRO A 377 -1.13 3.18 45.42
N PRO A 378 -0.87 3.33 46.74
CA PRO A 378 0.45 3.06 47.30
C PRO A 378 0.93 1.72 46.74
N PRO A 379 2.17 1.66 46.22
CA PRO A 379 2.60 0.55 45.40
C PRO A 379 2.32 -0.75 46.15
N THR A 380 1.35 -1.50 45.65
CA THR A 380 1.37 -2.94 45.87
C THR A 380 2.73 -3.40 45.36
N PRO A 381 3.44 -4.26 46.11
CA PRO A 381 4.76 -4.73 45.70
C PRO A 381 4.64 -5.23 44.25
N VAL A 382 5.34 -4.53 43.37
CA VAL A 382 5.43 -4.85 41.95
C VAL A 382 5.88 -6.31 41.89
N PRO A 383 5.10 -7.23 41.30
CA PRO A 383 5.64 -8.51 40.90
C PRO A 383 6.86 -8.21 40.03
N PRO A 384 8.01 -8.86 40.25
CA PRO A 384 9.20 -8.59 39.46
C PRO A 384 8.83 -8.63 37.97
N PRO A 385 9.46 -7.78 37.13
CA PRO A 385 9.23 -7.80 35.69
C PRO A 385 9.31 -9.25 35.21
N PRO A 386 8.42 -9.70 34.32
CA PRO A 386 8.50 -11.04 33.79
C PRO A 386 9.93 -11.24 33.27
N CYS A 387 10.54 -12.36 33.66
CA CYS A 387 11.92 -12.64 33.27
C CYS A 387 12.03 -12.47 31.75
N PRO A 388 13.05 -11.76 31.27
CA PRO A 388 13.22 -11.55 29.84
C PRO A 388 13.26 -12.93 29.16
N GLN A 389 12.43 -13.08 28.13
CA GLN A 389 12.17 -14.39 27.55
C GLN A 389 13.43 -14.89 26.84
N PRO A 390 13.79 -16.17 26.99
CA PRO A 390 14.94 -16.74 26.31
C PRO A 390 14.88 -16.53 24.79
N SER A 391 16.03 -16.26 24.18
CA SER A 391 16.15 -16.23 22.72
C SER A 391 16.16 -17.66 22.19
N ASP A 392 15.19 -17.99 21.34
CA ASP A 392 15.03 -19.33 20.79
C ASP A 392 16.10 -19.67 19.76
N CYS A 393 16.81 -20.78 19.98
CA CYS A 393 17.88 -21.28 19.11
C CYS A 393 17.41 -22.58 18.42
N GLY A 394 16.56 -22.44 17.41
CA GLY A 394 15.91 -23.58 16.75
C GLY A 394 14.86 -24.27 17.64
N ASP A 395 14.50 -25.51 17.29
CA ASP A 395 13.34 -26.19 17.87
C ASP A 395 13.56 -26.69 19.31
N PHE A 396 14.81 -27.01 19.67
CA PHE A 396 15.13 -27.75 20.90
C PHE A 396 16.09 -27.02 21.84
N SER A 397 16.53 -25.81 21.51
CA SER A 397 17.51 -25.08 22.31
C SER A 397 17.15 -23.61 22.48
N PHE A 398 17.71 -22.98 23.51
CA PHE A 398 17.54 -21.56 23.79
C PHE A 398 18.79 -20.97 24.47
N CYS A 399 18.93 -19.66 24.37
CA CYS A 399 19.90 -18.86 25.11
C CYS A 399 19.18 -17.91 26.09
N PRO A 400 19.84 -17.52 27.19
CA PRO A 400 19.41 -16.37 27.99
C PRO A 400 19.09 -15.15 27.11
N SER A 401 18.17 -14.31 27.56
CA SER A 401 17.65 -13.19 26.78
C SER A 401 18.68 -12.11 26.43
N ASP A 402 19.79 -12.05 27.16
CA ASP A 402 20.92 -11.14 26.96
C ASP A 402 22.03 -11.76 26.09
N GLU A 403 21.75 -12.91 25.47
CA GLU A 403 22.71 -13.68 24.69
C GLU A 403 22.18 -14.01 23.29
N THR A 404 23.08 -14.06 22.32
CA THR A 404 22.74 -14.34 20.91
C THR A 404 22.97 -15.82 20.57
N CYS A 405 21.99 -16.44 19.93
CA CYS A 405 22.10 -17.80 19.39
C CYS A 405 23.09 -17.85 18.20
N CYS A 406 24.17 -18.60 18.35
CA CYS A 406 25.17 -18.83 17.31
C CYS A 406 25.29 -20.32 16.97
N CYS A 407 25.33 -20.65 15.69
CA CYS A 407 25.49 -22.03 15.27
C CYS A 407 26.91 -22.57 15.53
N ILE A 408 27.05 -23.66 16.29
CA ILE A 408 28.33 -24.35 16.54
C ILE A 408 28.58 -25.41 15.46
N LEU A 409 27.58 -26.23 15.14
CA LEU A 409 27.72 -27.32 14.17
C LEU A 409 26.61 -27.22 13.12
N LYS A 410 27.01 -27.08 11.86
CA LYS A 410 26.10 -27.15 10.70
C LYS A 410 26.18 -28.54 10.08
N LEU A 411 25.03 -29.12 9.77
CA LEU A 411 24.91 -30.31 8.94
C LEU A 411 24.09 -29.92 7.70
N PHE A 412 24.69 -30.01 6.52
CA PHE A 412 24.15 -29.38 5.30
C PHE A 412 23.94 -27.86 5.49
N SER A 413 22.74 -27.35 5.19
CA SER A 413 22.34 -25.95 5.34
C SER A 413 21.62 -25.64 6.67
N SER A 414 21.52 -26.61 7.58
CA SER A 414 20.81 -26.47 8.86
C SER A 414 21.77 -26.56 10.05
N CYS A 415 21.52 -25.75 11.07
CA CYS A 415 22.28 -25.82 12.31
C CYS A 415 21.75 -26.93 13.22
N VAL A 416 22.61 -27.85 13.65
CA VAL A 416 22.25 -28.99 14.51
C VAL A 416 22.67 -28.80 15.97
N VAL A 417 23.67 -27.95 16.23
CA VAL A 417 24.10 -27.60 17.59
C VAL A 417 24.25 -26.09 17.69
N TYR A 418 23.56 -25.49 18.65
CA TYR A 418 23.63 -24.06 18.95
C TYR A 418 24.48 -23.79 20.19
N GLY A 419 25.09 -22.61 20.22
CA GLY A 419 25.78 -22.04 21.38
C GLY A 419 25.35 -20.61 21.62
N CYS A 420 25.47 -20.17 22.86
CA CYS A 420 25.13 -18.81 23.26
C CYS A 420 26.38 -17.95 23.26
N CYS A 421 26.24 -16.79 22.62
CA CYS A 421 27.23 -15.73 22.71
C CYS A 421 26.83 -14.74 23.80
N PRO A 422 27.75 -14.36 24.71
CA PRO A 422 27.47 -13.46 25.84
C PRO A 422 27.40 -11.97 25.41
N TYR A 423 26.59 -11.70 24.38
CA TYR A 423 26.23 -10.39 23.85
C TYR A 423 24.81 -10.46 23.29
N GLU A 424 24.01 -9.42 23.51
CA GLU A 424 22.62 -9.32 23.06
C GLU A 424 22.48 -9.21 21.52
N ASN A 425 23.47 -8.61 20.85
CA ASN A 425 23.52 -8.44 19.39
C ASN A 425 24.86 -8.92 18.83
N ALA A 426 25.16 -10.21 18.97
CA ALA A 426 26.45 -10.76 18.58
C ALA A 426 26.56 -11.05 17.08
N VAL A 427 27.78 -10.96 16.56
CA VAL A 427 28.17 -11.54 15.27
C VAL A 427 28.83 -12.90 15.51
N CYS A 428 28.26 -13.94 14.92
CA CYS A 428 28.78 -15.30 15.02
C CYS A 428 29.93 -15.50 14.03
N CYS A 429 31.16 -15.60 14.53
CA CYS A 429 32.34 -15.85 13.71
C CYS A 429 32.23 -17.21 12.99
N ALA A 430 32.34 -17.21 11.67
CA ALA A 430 32.36 -18.45 10.89
C ALA A 430 33.55 -19.32 11.32
N GLU A 431 33.36 -20.65 11.29
CA GLU A 431 34.42 -21.65 11.49
C GLU A 431 35.17 -21.59 12.84
N SER A 432 34.63 -20.88 13.83
CA SER A 432 35.19 -20.85 15.19
C SER A 432 34.11 -20.91 16.26
N THR A 433 34.53 -21.23 17.48
CA THR A 433 33.68 -21.17 18.68
C THR A 433 33.54 -19.76 19.25
N ASN A 434 34.06 -18.74 18.54
CA ASN A 434 34.10 -17.37 19.03
C ASN A 434 32.96 -16.53 18.46
N CYS A 435 32.66 -15.42 19.11
CA CYS A 435 31.70 -14.43 18.65
C CYS A 435 32.15 -13.03 19.06
N CYS A 436 31.65 -12.06 18.32
CA CYS A 436 31.97 -10.65 18.48
C CYS A 436 30.74 -9.83 18.84
N PRO A 437 30.89 -8.71 19.54
CA PRO A 437 29.78 -7.79 19.75
C PRO A 437 29.43 -7.09 18.41
N GLY A 438 28.18 -6.66 18.26
CA GLY A 438 27.67 -6.12 16.99
C GLY A 438 28.36 -4.85 16.50
N ASP A 439 28.98 -4.08 17.39
CA ASP A 439 29.76 -2.88 17.08
C ASP A 439 31.19 -3.20 16.58
N TYR A 440 31.65 -4.45 16.69
CA TYR A 440 32.90 -4.97 16.15
C TYR A 440 32.64 -6.22 15.30
N PRO A 441 32.01 -6.08 14.12
CA PRO A 441 31.43 -7.22 13.39
C PRO A 441 32.46 -8.11 12.68
N ILE A 442 33.71 -7.68 12.55
CA ILE A 442 34.73 -8.42 11.80
C ILE A 442 35.48 -9.35 12.76
N CYS A 443 35.40 -10.66 12.51
CA CYS A 443 36.09 -11.66 13.31
C CYS A 443 37.50 -11.95 12.78
N ASP A 444 38.54 -11.56 13.54
CA ASP A 444 39.90 -12.05 13.36
C ASP A 444 40.11 -13.27 14.27
N VAL A 445 39.85 -14.46 13.72
CA VAL A 445 39.90 -15.72 14.46
C VAL A 445 41.32 -16.09 14.88
N ASP A 446 42.32 -15.76 14.05
CA ASP A 446 43.73 -16.08 14.28
C ASP A 446 44.32 -15.22 15.41
N ALA A 447 43.96 -13.94 15.44
CA ALA A 447 44.36 -13.02 16.52
C ALA A 447 43.45 -13.10 17.75
N GLY A 448 42.27 -13.72 17.64
CA GLY A 448 41.26 -13.75 18.70
C GLY A 448 40.62 -12.40 18.98
N LEU A 449 40.50 -11.54 17.96
CA LEU A 449 40.03 -10.16 18.07
C LEU A 449 38.77 -9.93 17.21
N CYS A 450 37.99 -8.94 17.64
CA CYS A 450 36.86 -8.38 16.92
C CYS A 450 37.23 -6.96 16.47
N LEU A 451 37.14 -6.71 15.17
CA LEU A 451 37.53 -5.46 14.55
C LEU A 451 36.31 -4.67 14.10
N ARG A 452 36.45 -3.34 14.08
CA ARG A 452 35.37 -2.43 13.69
C ARG A 452 35.33 -2.20 12.18
N SER A 453 36.48 -2.17 11.51
CA SER A 453 36.62 -2.06 10.05
C SER A 453 37.85 -2.82 9.52
N GLU A 454 37.88 -3.08 8.20
CA GLU A 454 39.03 -3.70 7.55
C GLU A 454 40.28 -2.80 7.66
N GLY A 455 41.35 -3.33 8.25
CA GLY A 455 42.62 -2.61 8.44
C GLY A 455 42.87 -2.08 9.86
N ASP A 456 41.90 -2.19 10.77
CA ASP A 456 42.09 -1.88 12.18
C ASP A 456 43.07 -2.85 12.85
N ARG A 457 44.04 -2.30 13.60
CA ARG A 457 45.02 -3.09 14.37
C ARG A 457 44.70 -3.18 15.87
N LEU A 458 43.64 -2.49 16.30
CA LEU A 458 43.19 -2.42 17.69
C LEU A 458 41.74 -2.90 17.75
N GLY A 459 41.57 -4.17 18.11
CA GLY A 459 40.26 -4.80 18.29
C GLY A 459 39.90 -5.05 19.75
N VAL A 460 38.66 -5.48 19.98
CA VAL A 460 38.23 -6.01 21.29
C VAL A 460 38.38 -7.54 21.30
N PRO A 461 38.66 -8.18 22.45
CA PRO A 461 38.78 -9.64 22.51
C PRO A 461 37.50 -10.36 22.10
N ALA A 462 37.60 -11.35 21.21
CA ALA A 462 36.48 -12.22 20.87
C ALA A 462 36.13 -13.11 22.07
N ARG A 463 34.82 -13.37 22.26
CA ARG A 463 34.35 -14.23 23.36
C ARG A 463 34.01 -15.62 22.85
N LYS A 464 34.34 -16.64 23.65
CA LYS A 464 33.92 -18.01 23.38
C LYS A 464 32.43 -18.17 23.67
N ARG A 465 31.76 -18.87 22.77
CA ARG A 465 30.39 -19.34 22.97
C ARG A 465 30.40 -20.46 24.00
N HIS A 466 29.32 -20.58 24.77
CA HIS A 466 29.03 -21.80 25.53
C HIS A 466 27.86 -22.55 24.90
N SER A 467 27.65 -23.79 25.31
CA SER A 467 26.53 -24.61 24.81
C SER A 467 25.19 -23.96 25.15
N ALA A 468 24.26 -24.00 24.19
CA ALA A 468 22.88 -23.56 24.42
C ALA A 468 22.14 -24.54 25.35
N ASN A 469 21.13 -24.03 26.06
CA ASN A 469 20.31 -24.84 26.94
C ASN A 469 19.30 -25.65 26.13
N TYR A 470 18.97 -26.86 26.56
CA TYR A 470 18.00 -27.74 25.86
C TYR A 470 16.59 -27.62 26.46
N LYS A 471 15.57 -27.56 25.58
CA LYS A 471 14.16 -27.62 25.94
C LYS A 471 13.77 -29.09 26.20
N PHE A 472 13.66 -29.50 27.47
CA PHE A 472 13.20 -30.86 27.80
C PHE A 472 11.66 -31.00 27.72
N PRO A 473 11.09 -32.17 27.32
CA PRO A 473 9.66 -32.28 26.98
C PRO A 473 8.65 -32.37 28.13
N TRP A 474 9.02 -32.21 29.41
CA TRP A 474 8.15 -32.64 30.53
C TRP A 474 7.65 -31.54 31.49
N THR A 475 7.79 -30.25 31.19
CA THR A 475 7.41 -29.15 32.12
C THR A 475 5.98 -28.59 31.97
N LYS A 476 5.02 -29.36 31.43
CA LYS A 476 3.61 -28.92 31.24
C LYS A 476 2.59 -29.53 32.22
N LEU A 477 2.99 -29.89 33.45
CA LEU A 477 2.10 -30.61 34.38
C LEU A 477 2.03 -30.05 35.81
N GLU A 478 1.99 -28.72 36.02
CA GLU A 478 1.75 -28.16 37.37
C GLU A 478 0.77 -26.96 37.46
N GLU A 479 0.07 -26.58 36.40
CA GLU A 479 -0.90 -25.46 36.48
C GLU A 479 -2.34 -25.85 36.88
N THR A 480 -2.64 -27.14 37.10
CA THR A 480 -3.96 -27.61 37.51
C THR A 480 -4.01 -28.08 38.96
N LYS A 481 -3.66 -27.21 39.92
CA LYS A 481 -4.12 -27.30 41.32
C LYS A 481 -3.71 -26.07 42.14
N LYS A 482 -4.53 -25.02 42.14
CA LYS A 482 -4.73 -24.09 43.27
C LYS A 482 -5.86 -23.10 42.98
N THR A 483 -7.08 -23.63 42.91
CA THR A 483 -8.31 -22.83 43.02
C THR A 483 -9.13 -23.36 44.17
N THR A 484 -8.68 -23.17 45.42
CA THR A 484 -9.58 -23.13 46.60
C THR A 484 -8.87 -22.66 47.87
N GLN A 485 -9.51 -21.65 48.49
CA GLN A 485 -9.43 -21.18 49.88
C GLN A 485 -8.44 -20.07 50.29
N PRO A 486 -8.87 -19.14 51.18
CA PRO A 486 -8.18 -17.88 51.47
C PRO A 486 -7.43 -17.87 52.82
N ALA A 487 -6.55 -16.86 52.92
CA ALA A 487 -5.88 -16.30 54.10
C ALA A 487 -4.70 -17.09 54.70
N LEU A 488 -3.49 -16.53 54.56
CA LEU A 488 -2.71 -15.92 55.66
C LEU A 488 -1.32 -15.51 55.14
N GLN A 489 -1.00 -14.22 55.29
CA GLN A 489 0.31 -13.66 54.99
C GLN A 489 1.37 -14.18 55.96
N TRP A 490 2.49 -14.66 55.42
CA TRP A 490 3.80 -14.60 56.08
C TRP A 490 4.85 -14.12 55.08
N LYS A 491 5.35 -12.90 55.32
CA LYS A 491 6.54 -12.32 54.68
C LYS A 491 7.78 -13.10 55.11
N ARG A 492 8.56 -13.62 54.16
CA ARG A 492 10.02 -13.70 54.25
C ARG A 492 10.64 -13.41 52.89
N THR A 493 11.27 -12.25 52.81
CA THR A 493 12.11 -11.75 51.73
C THR A 493 13.44 -12.49 51.77
N LEU A 494 13.77 -13.25 50.73
CA LEU A 494 15.14 -13.61 50.38
C LEU A 494 15.30 -13.29 48.89
N GLY A 495 15.97 -12.17 48.62
CA GLY A 495 16.31 -11.75 47.27
C GLY A 495 17.42 -12.63 46.71
N CYS A 496 17.24 -13.09 45.48
CA CYS A 496 18.33 -13.69 44.70
C CYS A 496 19.32 -12.58 44.34
N ASN A 497 20.50 -12.60 44.98
CA ASN A 497 21.71 -12.21 44.28
C ASN A 497 22.91 -13.01 44.79
N ALA A 498 23.62 -13.55 43.80
CA ALA A 498 25.01 -14.00 43.81
C ALA A 498 25.43 -15.10 44.80
N LEU A 499 25.82 -16.26 44.24
CA LEU A 499 27.09 -16.90 44.60
C LEU A 499 27.69 -17.56 43.35
N LYS A 500 28.71 -16.91 42.82
CA LYS A 500 29.68 -17.45 41.85
C LYS A 500 30.87 -17.96 42.66
N TYR A 501 31.27 -19.21 42.38
CA TYR A 501 32.56 -19.89 42.66
C TYR A 501 33.01 -20.11 44.12
N MET A 502 33.17 -21.38 44.51
CA MET A 502 34.49 -22.04 44.65
C MET A 502 34.32 -23.55 44.98
N GLU A 503 35.17 -24.35 44.31
CA GLU A 503 35.47 -25.81 44.42
C GLU A 503 34.39 -26.85 44.07
#